data_AF-A0A1T1BJH8-F1
#
_entry.id   AF-A0A1T1BJH8-F1
#
_cell.length_a   1.000
_cell.length_b   1.000
_cell.length_c   1.000
_cell.angle_alpha   90.00
_cell.angle_beta   90.00
_cell.angle_gamma   90.00
#
_symmetry.space_group_name_H-M   'P 1'
#
loop_
_entity.id
_entity.type
_entity.pdbx_description
1 polymer ?
#
loop_
_entity_poly.entity_id
_entity_poly.type
_entity_poly.pdbx_seq_one_letter_code
_entity_poly.pdbx_strand_id
1 'polypeptide(L)'
;MTLKLSFFSFLLISFFASAQQTISIKGSKPFPATENYTFICEKYILTGEIDVQIAKTDKGGILKLTIATANDKTRISGGVYVDLANADVIACVDKNIKETEEGKTTSYYYFTPAEFLKLKKTDIKAIRFILTGNSNTFGNQTGYFTAISRKNYFSTAFDKSKKTFDTAAAISIL
;
A
#
# COMPACT_ATOMS: atom_id res chain seq x y z
N MET A 1 34.19 -27.47 -30.03
CA MET A 1 34.20 -26.51 -28.90
C MET A 1 32.99 -25.56 -28.93
N THR A 2 31.82 -26.01 -29.39
CA THR A 2 30.65 -25.16 -29.68
C THR A 2 29.43 -25.49 -28.81
N LEU A 3 29.33 -26.71 -28.27
CA LEU A 3 28.23 -27.13 -27.40
C LEU A 3 28.28 -26.47 -26.01
N LYS A 4 29.49 -26.18 -25.49
CA LYS A 4 29.69 -25.53 -24.18
C LYS A 4 29.25 -24.06 -24.16
N LEU A 5 29.30 -23.38 -25.30
CA LEU A 5 28.96 -21.96 -25.41
C LEU A 5 27.43 -21.75 -25.50
N SER A 6 26.71 -22.66 -26.18
CA SER A 6 25.23 -22.62 -26.23
C SER A 6 24.57 -22.90 -24.88
N PHE A 7 25.17 -23.76 -24.04
CA PHE A 7 24.65 -24.03 -22.70
C PHE A 7 24.77 -22.81 -21.77
N PHE A 8 25.85 -22.02 -21.93
CA PHE A 8 26.07 -20.80 -21.15
C PHE A 8 25.09 -19.68 -21.51
N SER A 9 24.71 -19.58 -22.79
CA SER A 9 23.68 -18.62 -23.24
C SER A 9 22.28 -18.96 -22.76
N PHE A 10 21.93 -20.24 -22.59
CA PHE A 10 20.63 -20.64 -22.03
C PHE A 10 20.51 -20.34 -20.53
N LEU A 11 21.63 -20.39 -19.80
CA LEU A 11 21.69 -20.12 -18.37
C LEU A 11 21.47 -18.62 -18.04
N LEU A 12 21.86 -17.71 -18.93
CA LEU A 12 21.70 -16.26 -18.77
C LEU A 12 20.25 -15.76 -18.95
N ILE A 13 19.38 -16.51 -19.64
CA ILE A 13 17.96 -16.13 -19.85
C ILE A 13 17.09 -16.52 -18.65
N SER A 14 17.60 -17.35 -17.74
CA SER A 14 16.83 -17.91 -16.61
C SER A 14 16.63 -16.96 -15.42
N PHE A 15 17.13 -15.71 -15.48
CA PHE A 15 17.17 -14.80 -14.33
C PHE A 15 16.06 -13.75 -14.25
N PHE A 16 15.05 -13.76 -15.14
CA PHE A 16 13.91 -12.85 -15.03
C PHE A 16 12.70 -13.50 -14.36
N ALA A 17 12.91 -14.24 -13.28
CA ALA A 17 11.82 -14.55 -12.35
C ALA A 17 11.57 -13.31 -11.49
N SER A 18 10.68 -12.41 -11.93
CA SER A 18 10.19 -11.34 -11.06
C SER A 18 9.40 -11.99 -9.93
N ALA A 19 9.99 -12.05 -8.73
CA ALA A 19 9.31 -12.59 -7.57
C ALA A 19 8.15 -11.66 -7.19
N GLN A 20 6.92 -12.06 -7.54
CA GLN A 20 5.70 -11.37 -7.13
C GLN A 20 5.69 -11.24 -5.61
N GLN A 21 5.58 -10.00 -5.09
CA GLN A 21 5.46 -9.78 -3.65
C GLN A 21 4.15 -10.39 -3.12
N THR A 22 4.11 -10.68 -1.82
CA THR A 22 2.91 -11.23 -1.20
C THR A 22 2.54 -10.52 0.09
N ILE A 23 1.24 -10.49 0.38
CA ILE A 23 0.69 -10.12 1.68
C ILE A 23 0.25 -11.41 2.38
N SER A 24 0.76 -11.64 3.59
CA SER A 24 0.33 -12.73 4.46
C SER A 24 -0.44 -12.14 5.63
N ILE A 25 -1.71 -12.52 5.76
CA ILE A 25 -2.54 -12.15 6.92
C ILE A 25 -2.69 -13.40 7.78
N LYS A 26 -2.51 -13.28 9.09
CA LYS A 26 -2.65 -14.40 10.04
C LYS A 26 -3.92 -15.21 9.78
N GLY A 27 -3.77 -16.52 9.56
CA GLY A 27 -4.89 -17.44 9.30
C GLY A 27 -5.38 -17.48 7.85
N SER A 28 -4.66 -16.90 6.90
CA SER A 28 -5.00 -16.93 5.47
C SER A 28 -3.84 -17.40 4.60
N LYS A 29 -4.14 -17.86 3.38
CA LYS A 29 -3.12 -18.11 2.35
C LYS A 29 -2.47 -16.78 1.94
N PRO A 30 -1.16 -16.75 1.62
CA PRO A 30 -0.53 -15.56 1.07
C PRO A 30 -1.23 -15.10 -0.22
N PHE A 31 -1.37 -13.79 -0.37
CA PHE A 31 -2.00 -13.17 -1.54
C PHE A 31 -0.95 -12.47 -2.41
N PRO A 32 -1.02 -12.60 -3.75
CA PRO A 32 -0.15 -11.85 -4.64
C PRO A 32 -0.43 -10.35 -4.49
N ALA A 33 0.65 -9.58 -4.36
CA ALA A 33 0.60 -8.17 -3.98
C ALA A 33 1.52 -7.31 -4.81
N THR A 34 1.18 -6.03 -4.94
CA THR A 34 2.05 -5.01 -5.50
C THR A 34 3.34 -4.87 -4.68
N GLU A 35 4.29 -4.10 -5.20
CA GLU A 35 5.35 -3.55 -4.36
C GLU A 35 4.79 -2.67 -3.24
N ASN A 36 5.62 -2.38 -2.23
CA ASN A 36 5.28 -1.49 -1.15
C ASN A 36 5.52 -0.02 -1.56
N TYR A 37 4.50 0.81 -1.45
CA TYR A 37 4.52 2.21 -1.82
C TYR A 37 4.56 3.11 -0.61
N THR A 38 5.53 4.02 -0.56
CA THR A 38 5.57 5.04 0.50
C THR A 38 4.78 6.27 0.09
N PHE A 39 3.73 6.58 0.85
CA PHE A 39 2.92 7.79 0.74
C PHE A 39 3.37 8.81 1.80
N ILE A 40 3.32 10.09 1.46
CA ILE A 40 3.72 11.19 2.34
C ILE A 40 2.54 11.62 3.21
N CYS A 41 2.73 11.62 4.52
CA CYS A 41 1.75 12.01 5.52
C CYS A 41 2.35 13.07 6.45
N GLU A 42 2.43 14.33 6.00
CA GLU A 42 3.12 15.42 6.70
C GLU A 42 2.72 15.59 8.17
N LYS A 43 1.44 15.41 8.47
CA LYS A 43 0.91 15.62 9.83
C LYS A 43 1.32 14.50 10.79
N TYR A 44 1.87 13.39 10.29
CA TYR A 44 2.30 12.28 11.11
C TYR A 44 3.75 12.47 11.59
N ILE A 45 3.90 12.86 12.85
CA ILE A 45 5.17 13.38 13.39
C ILE A 45 6.32 12.36 13.47
N LEU A 46 6.03 11.06 13.47
CA LEU A 46 7.08 10.04 13.68
C LEU A 46 7.94 9.85 12.43
N THR A 47 7.31 9.59 11.28
CA THR A 47 8.01 9.35 10.01
C THR A 47 7.61 10.30 8.90
N GLY A 48 6.47 10.98 9.01
CA GLY A 48 5.88 11.73 7.91
C GLY A 48 5.43 10.86 6.74
N GLU A 49 5.32 9.54 6.93
CA GLU A 49 5.13 8.56 5.85
C GLU A 49 4.23 7.39 6.28
N ILE A 50 3.56 6.77 5.31
CA ILE A 50 2.83 5.50 5.46
C ILE A 50 3.17 4.58 4.29
N ASP A 51 3.28 3.30 4.58
CA ASP A 51 3.52 2.24 3.61
C ASP A 51 2.20 1.63 3.16
N VAL A 52 2.02 1.52 1.85
CA VAL A 52 0.79 1.11 1.17
C VAL A 52 1.10 -0.04 0.25
N GLN A 53 0.39 -1.15 0.42
CA GLN A 53 0.50 -2.31 -0.47
C GLN A 53 -0.88 -2.84 -0.82
N ILE A 54 -1.07 -3.27 -2.07
CA ILE A 54 -2.36 -3.80 -2.54
C ILE A 54 -2.19 -5.28 -2.92
N ALA A 55 -3.08 -6.15 -2.46
CA ALA A 55 -3.13 -7.53 -2.89
C ALA A 55 -4.43 -7.88 -3.59
N LYS A 56 -4.36 -8.89 -4.48
CA LYS A 56 -5.54 -9.48 -5.11
C LYS A 56 -6.02 -10.70 -4.34
N THR A 57 -7.33 -10.82 -4.26
CA THR A 57 -8.02 -11.98 -3.69
C THR A 57 -9.07 -12.48 -4.66
N ASP A 58 -9.62 -13.66 -4.38
CA ASP A 58 -10.74 -14.23 -5.13
C ASP A 58 -12.04 -13.38 -4.99
N LYS A 59 -12.09 -12.47 -4.00
CA LYS A 59 -13.29 -11.66 -3.66
C LYS A 59 -13.08 -10.15 -3.86
N GLY A 60 -12.04 -9.75 -4.59
CA GLY A 60 -11.67 -8.35 -4.79
C GLY A 60 -10.21 -8.13 -4.40
N GLY A 61 -9.95 -7.19 -3.49
CA GLY A 61 -8.57 -6.87 -3.09
C GLY A 61 -8.41 -6.57 -1.61
N ILE A 62 -7.15 -6.44 -1.21
CA ILE A 62 -6.74 -6.04 0.14
C ILE A 62 -5.87 -4.80 0.03
N LEU A 63 -6.16 -3.80 0.85
CA LEU A 63 -5.27 -2.67 1.15
C LEU A 63 -4.57 -2.96 2.47
N LYS A 64 -3.25 -3.04 2.44
CA LYS A 64 -2.38 -3.08 3.62
C LYS A 64 -1.84 -1.68 3.85
N LEU A 65 -2.07 -1.15 5.05
CA LEU A 65 -1.50 0.10 5.52
C LEU A 65 -0.56 -0.21 6.67
N THR A 66 0.70 0.20 6.57
CA THR A 66 1.70 0.05 7.63
C THR A 66 2.23 1.42 8.01
N ILE A 67 2.24 1.71 9.31
CA ILE A 67 2.82 2.94 9.84
C ILE A 67 3.76 2.61 10.99
N ALA A 68 4.84 3.37 11.12
CA ALA A 68 5.66 3.31 12.31
C ALA A 68 4.83 3.76 13.53
N THR A 69 5.15 3.26 14.72
CA THR A 69 4.45 3.63 15.95
C THR A 69 5.44 3.73 17.10
N ALA A 70 5.25 4.71 17.98
CA ALA A 70 6.10 4.87 19.17
C ALA A 70 5.79 3.83 20.27
N ASN A 71 4.64 3.17 20.20
CA ASN A 71 4.20 2.14 21.14
C ASN A 71 3.18 1.20 20.49
N ASP A 72 2.89 0.10 21.17
CA ASP A 72 1.91 -0.93 20.80
C ASP A 72 0.44 -0.49 20.88
N LYS A 73 0.19 0.70 21.45
CA LYS A 73 -1.15 1.25 21.69
C LYS A 73 -1.64 2.14 20.55
N THR A 74 -0.72 2.69 19.74
CA THR A 74 -1.04 3.46 18.55
C THR A 74 -1.46 2.50 17.44
N ARG A 75 -2.62 2.73 16.83
CA ARG A 75 -3.15 1.87 15.77
C ARG A 75 -3.92 2.68 14.73
N ILE A 76 -3.90 2.20 13.50
CA ILE A 76 -4.86 2.64 12.49
C ILE A 76 -6.22 2.04 12.88
N SER A 77 -7.26 2.86 12.98
CA SER A 77 -8.59 2.37 13.31
C SER A 77 -9.71 3.16 12.65
N GLY A 78 -10.89 2.57 12.52
CA GLY A 78 -12.01 3.21 11.85
C GLY A 78 -11.88 3.26 10.33
N GLY A 79 -12.82 3.97 9.71
CA GLY A 79 -12.95 4.01 8.25
C GLY A 79 -11.73 4.62 7.56
N VAL A 80 -11.34 4.01 6.45
CA VAL A 80 -10.31 4.53 5.55
C VAL A 80 -10.95 4.96 4.24
N TYR A 81 -10.54 6.11 3.70
CA TYR A 81 -11.00 6.56 2.39
C TYR A 81 -9.83 6.59 1.43
N VAL A 82 -9.97 5.89 0.31
CA VAL A 82 -8.99 5.88 -0.78
C VAL A 82 -9.49 6.82 -1.86
N ASP A 83 -8.84 7.98 -1.99
CA ASP A 83 -9.17 8.97 -3.01
C ASP A 83 -8.41 8.63 -4.29
N LEU A 84 -9.12 8.47 -5.40
CA LEU A 84 -8.57 8.12 -6.70
C LEU A 84 -8.26 9.36 -7.53
N ALA A 85 -7.37 9.22 -8.51
CA ALA A 85 -6.96 10.33 -9.39
C ALA A 85 -8.13 10.93 -10.22
N ASN A 86 -9.19 10.15 -10.47
CA ASN A 86 -10.41 10.59 -11.15
C ASN A 86 -11.45 11.25 -10.20
N ALA A 87 -11.06 11.56 -8.96
CA ALA A 87 -11.91 12.10 -7.90
C ALA A 87 -12.96 11.14 -7.31
N ASP A 88 -12.99 9.87 -7.73
CA ASP A 88 -13.75 8.85 -7.01
C ASP A 88 -13.15 8.59 -5.62
N VAL A 89 -14.00 8.17 -4.69
CA VAL A 89 -13.60 7.76 -3.34
C VAL A 89 -14.09 6.35 -3.07
N ILE A 90 -13.20 5.49 -2.58
CA ILE A 90 -13.54 4.17 -2.05
C ILE A 90 -13.52 4.24 -0.52
N ALA A 91 -14.65 3.92 0.11
CA ALA A 91 -14.78 3.91 1.56
C ALA A 91 -14.57 2.49 2.11
N CYS A 92 -13.47 2.28 2.79
CA CYS A 92 -13.09 1.03 3.42
C CYS A 92 -13.55 0.98 4.88
N VAL A 93 -14.23 -0.10 5.26
CA VAL A 93 -14.68 -0.34 6.63
C VAL A 93 -13.60 -1.09 7.42
N ASP A 94 -13.35 -0.65 8.66
CA ASP A 94 -12.45 -1.35 9.59
C ASP A 94 -13.07 -2.68 10.02
N LYS A 95 -12.40 -3.79 9.67
CA LYS A 95 -12.77 -5.14 10.14
C LYS A 95 -11.95 -5.59 11.35
N ASN A 96 -11.17 -4.67 11.92
CA ASN A 96 -10.27 -4.90 13.05
C ASN A 96 -9.23 -6.02 12.80
N ILE A 97 -8.78 -6.16 11.54
CA ILE A 97 -7.74 -7.10 11.14
C ILE A 97 -6.42 -6.34 11.14
N LYS A 98 -5.62 -6.55 12.18
CA LYS A 98 -4.44 -5.73 12.51
C LYS A 98 -3.30 -6.59 13.02
N GLU A 99 -2.09 -6.17 12.72
CA GLU A 99 -0.86 -6.78 13.20
C GLU A 99 0.02 -5.69 13.79
N THR A 100 0.53 -5.91 15.00
CA THR A 100 1.46 -4.99 15.65
C THR A 100 2.76 -5.73 15.85
N GLU A 101 3.83 -5.13 15.36
CA GLU A 101 5.22 -5.54 15.59
C GLU A 101 5.95 -4.39 16.28
N GLU A 102 7.13 -4.66 16.84
CA GLU A 102 7.88 -3.62 17.55
C GLU A 102 8.12 -2.40 16.64
N GLY A 103 7.61 -1.25 17.06
CA GLY A 103 7.76 0.01 16.34
C GLY A 103 6.86 0.19 15.11
N LYS A 104 5.92 -0.73 14.81
CA LYS A 104 5.00 -0.61 13.65
C LYS A 104 3.62 -1.21 13.92
N THR A 105 2.61 -0.61 13.30
CA THR A 105 1.26 -1.21 13.21
C THR A 105 0.82 -1.33 11.76
N THR A 106 0.21 -2.46 11.45
CA THR A 106 -0.33 -2.81 10.14
C THR A 106 -1.83 -3.01 10.26
N SER A 107 -2.60 -2.45 9.33
CA SER A 107 -4.05 -2.66 9.23
C SER A 107 -4.45 -3.06 7.82
N TYR A 108 -5.42 -3.98 7.75
CA TYR A 108 -5.89 -4.58 6.51
C TYR A 108 -7.34 -4.18 6.23
N TYR A 109 -7.56 -3.65 5.03
CA TYR A 109 -8.87 -3.25 4.51
C TYR A 109 -9.20 -4.02 3.25
N TYR A 110 -10.48 -4.26 2.99
CA TYR A 110 -10.92 -5.13 1.89
C TYR A 110 -11.73 -4.33 0.89
N PHE A 111 -11.41 -4.53 -0.39
CA PHE A 111 -12.18 -4.03 -1.52
C PHE A 111 -13.11 -5.12 -2.04
N THR A 112 -14.33 -4.72 -2.38
CA THR A 112 -15.21 -5.52 -3.23
C THR A 112 -14.63 -5.68 -4.64
N PRO A 113 -15.14 -6.63 -5.45
CA PRO A 113 -14.67 -6.79 -6.83
C PRO A 113 -14.85 -5.52 -7.67
N ALA A 114 -15.94 -4.77 -7.46
CA ALA A 114 -16.21 -3.54 -8.19
C ALA A 114 -15.23 -2.41 -7.82
N GLU A 115 -14.91 -2.26 -6.53
CA GLU A 115 -13.93 -1.28 -6.06
C GLU A 115 -12.51 -1.64 -6.53
N PHE A 116 -12.16 -2.93 -6.48
CA PHE A 116 -10.86 -3.39 -6.97
C PHE A 116 -10.71 -3.15 -8.48
N LEU A 117 -11.79 -3.26 -9.25
CA LEU A 117 -11.78 -2.93 -10.67
C LEU A 117 -11.54 -1.43 -10.92
N LYS A 118 -12.01 -0.54 -10.04
CA LYS A 118 -11.68 0.90 -10.11
C LYS A 118 -10.18 1.13 -9.90
N LEU A 119 -9.59 0.44 -8.93
CA LEU A 119 -8.15 0.52 -8.67
C LEU A 119 -7.28 0.04 -9.84
N LYS A 120 -7.75 -0.94 -10.62
CA LYS A 120 -7.07 -1.36 -11.86
C LYS A 120 -7.08 -0.28 -12.95
N LYS A 121 -8.02 0.67 -12.90
CA LYS A 121 -8.22 1.69 -13.94
C LYS A 121 -7.71 3.06 -13.54
N THR A 122 -7.54 3.32 -12.25
CA THR A 122 -7.26 4.66 -11.73
C THR A 122 -6.32 4.61 -10.55
N ASP A 123 -5.29 5.44 -10.62
CA ASP A 123 -4.27 5.52 -9.58
C ASP A 123 -4.82 6.04 -8.25
N ILE A 124 -4.21 5.58 -7.16
CA ILE A 124 -4.48 6.12 -5.83
C ILE A 124 -3.82 7.50 -5.70
N LYS A 125 -4.64 8.51 -5.41
CA LYS A 125 -4.20 9.89 -5.21
C LYS A 125 -3.78 10.14 -3.77
N ALA A 126 -4.65 9.76 -2.84
CA ALA A 126 -4.47 9.96 -1.41
C ALA A 126 -5.24 8.90 -0.61
N ILE A 127 -4.83 8.69 0.64
CA ILE A 127 -5.48 7.81 1.59
C ILE A 127 -5.73 8.58 2.87
N ARG A 128 -7.00 8.68 3.27
CA ARG A 128 -7.42 9.29 4.52
C ARG A 128 -7.68 8.21 5.55
N PHE A 129 -7.08 8.32 6.72
CA PHE A 129 -7.15 7.32 7.78
C PHE A 129 -7.14 7.99 9.16
N ILE A 130 -7.55 7.23 10.17
CA ILE A 130 -7.56 7.68 11.56
C ILE A 130 -6.53 6.86 12.31
N LEU A 131 -5.66 7.56 13.05
CA LEU A 131 -4.85 6.91 14.09
C LEU A 131 -5.55 7.12 15.41
N THR A 132 -5.65 6.05 16.18
CA THR A 132 -6.15 6.09 17.55
C THR A 132 -5.02 5.68 18.47
N GLY A 133 -4.72 6.57 19.41
CA GLY A 133 -3.85 6.28 20.54
C GLY A 133 -4.64 6.27 21.83
N ASN A 134 -4.05 5.75 22.91
CA ASN A 134 -4.74 5.56 24.19
C ASN A 134 -4.15 6.33 25.38
N SER A 135 -3.24 7.28 25.16
CA SER A 135 -2.60 8.00 26.27
C SER A 135 -2.53 9.50 26.08
N ASN A 136 -2.50 10.20 27.22
CA ASN A 136 -2.26 11.64 27.34
C ASN A 136 -0.80 12.04 27.03
N THR A 137 0.03 11.13 26.53
CA THR A 137 1.42 11.42 26.16
C THR A 137 1.51 11.94 24.72
N PHE A 138 2.40 12.91 24.52
CA PHE A 138 2.71 13.51 23.22
C PHE A 138 3.07 12.42 22.20
N GLY A 139 2.41 12.42 21.04
CA GLY A 139 2.59 11.39 19.99
C GLY A 139 1.57 10.24 19.99
N ASN A 140 0.67 10.15 20.98
CA ASN A 140 -0.37 9.10 21.07
C ASN A 140 -1.81 9.66 21.00
N GLN A 141 -1.98 10.81 20.33
CA GLN A 141 -3.28 11.46 20.18
C GLN A 141 -4.07 10.83 19.02
N THR A 142 -5.39 10.72 19.20
CA THR A 142 -6.28 10.34 18.10
C THR A 142 -6.33 11.47 17.09
N GLY A 143 -6.09 11.18 15.81
CA GLY A 143 -6.00 12.19 14.77
C GLY A 143 -6.45 11.67 13.41
N TYR A 144 -6.80 12.62 12.54
CA TYR A 144 -7.18 12.38 11.16
C TYR A 144 -6.02 12.73 10.25
N PHE A 145 -5.61 11.77 9.43
CA PHE A 145 -4.43 11.86 8.61
C PHE A 145 -4.79 11.64 7.14
N THR A 146 -4.08 12.36 6.27
CA THR A 146 -4.17 12.17 4.83
C THR A 146 -2.76 11.91 4.34
N ALA A 147 -2.54 10.72 3.79
CA ALA A 147 -1.32 10.39 3.10
C ALA A 147 -1.52 10.60 1.60
N ILE A 148 -0.63 11.37 0.99
CA ILE A 148 -0.67 11.73 -0.43
C ILE A 148 0.41 10.92 -1.14
N SER A 149 0.12 10.41 -2.34
CA SER A 149 1.15 9.69 -3.10
C SER A 149 2.38 10.59 -3.31
N ARG A 150 3.58 10.05 -3.13
CA ARG A 150 4.83 10.84 -3.12
C ARG A 150 4.97 11.76 -4.34
N LYS A 151 4.48 11.36 -5.51
CA LYS A 151 4.45 12.24 -6.69
C LYS A 151 3.45 13.39 -6.56
N ASN A 152 2.22 13.14 -6.13
CA ASN A 152 1.21 14.20 -5.98
C ASN A 152 1.67 15.27 -4.99
N TYR A 153 2.52 14.87 -4.04
CA TYR A 153 3.15 15.77 -3.10
C TYR A 153 4.21 16.69 -3.74
N PHE A 154 5.06 16.16 -4.64
CA PHE A 154 6.15 16.91 -5.29
C PHE A 154 5.84 17.42 -6.71
N SER A 155 4.64 17.18 -7.25
CA SER A 155 4.30 17.57 -8.62
C SER A 155 4.05 19.08 -8.75
N THR A 156 4.65 19.71 -9.76
CA THR A 156 4.35 21.10 -10.15
C THR A 156 3.34 21.12 -11.31
N ALA A 157 2.66 22.25 -11.52
CA ALA A 157 1.69 22.43 -12.61
C ALA A 157 2.25 22.18 -14.02
N PHE A 158 3.58 22.16 -14.18
CA PHE A 158 4.28 22.01 -15.46
C PHE A 158 4.93 20.63 -15.66
N ASP A 159 4.98 19.76 -14.63
CA ASP A 159 5.54 18.41 -14.79
C ASP A 159 4.48 17.43 -15.36
N LYS A 160 4.60 17.14 -16.66
CA LYS A 160 3.71 16.21 -17.40
C LYS A 160 4.21 14.76 -17.40
N SER A 161 5.34 14.45 -16.78
CA SER A 161 5.90 13.10 -16.81
C SER A 161 5.11 12.13 -15.91
N LYS A 162 4.92 10.87 -16.35
CA LYS A 162 4.25 9.82 -15.56
C LYS A 162 5.22 9.25 -14.51
N LYS A 163 5.55 10.05 -13.48
CA LYS A 163 6.39 9.63 -12.34
C LYS A 163 5.59 9.08 -11.14
N THR A 164 4.35 8.63 -11.36
CA THR A 164 3.54 8.04 -10.28
C THR A 164 4.08 6.63 -9.97
N PHE A 165 3.82 6.12 -8.78
CA PHE A 165 3.60 4.68 -8.70
C PHE A 165 2.39 4.40 -9.57
N ASP A 166 2.57 3.71 -10.69
CA ASP A 166 1.47 3.32 -11.57
C ASP A 166 0.69 2.20 -10.88
N THR A 167 0.02 2.56 -9.78
CA THR A 167 -0.74 1.64 -8.93
C THR A 167 -1.79 0.93 -9.76
N ALA A 168 -2.41 1.61 -10.73
CA ALA A 168 -3.33 0.98 -11.66
C ALA A 168 -2.65 -0.08 -12.52
N ALA A 169 -1.48 0.19 -13.11
CA ALA A 169 -0.74 -0.82 -13.87
C ALA A 169 -0.25 -1.97 -12.98
N ALA A 170 0.28 -1.66 -11.79
CA ALA A 170 0.78 -2.65 -10.85
C ALA A 170 -0.33 -3.55 -10.28
N ILE A 171 -1.54 -3.03 -10.10
CA ILE A 171 -2.70 -3.83 -9.68
C ILE A 171 -3.28 -4.60 -10.88
N SER A 172 -3.11 -4.09 -12.10
CA SER A 172 -3.56 -4.76 -13.32
C SER A 172 -2.77 -6.04 -13.63
N ILE A 173 -1.49 -6.08 -13.26
CA ILE A 173 -0.64 -7.28 -13.39
C ILE A 173 -0.93 -8.35 -12.30
N LEU A 174 -1.77 -8.05 -11.30
CA LEU A 174 -2.25 -9.02 -10.30
C LEU A 174 -3.42 -9.88 -10.79
#